data_AF-A0A847G4D5-F1
#
_entry.id   AF-A0A847G4D5-F1
#
_cell.length_a   1.000
_cell.length_b   1.000
_cell.length_c   1.000
_cell.angle_alpha   90.00
_cell.angle_beta   90.00
_cell.angle_gamma   90.00
#
_symmetry.space_group_name_H-M   'P 1'
#
loop_
_entity.id
_entity.type
_entity.pdbx_description
1 polymer ?
#
loop_
_entity_poly.entity_id
_entity_poly.type
_entity_poly.pdbx_seq_one_letter_code
_entity_poly.pdbx_strand_id
1 'polypeptide(L)'
;MPNHIRKIIPVFVIILAVVAYGLYYLFQTVVYKNGTIASGSIEANEVHLGVVTGGIVDRMLVDEGETVKKDQLLAVVRDGAGSSSGNIRSPINGIVLMRAADPGEITTAGGALLVVADLSTVTLTVYVPEAQYGQIYLGQDLPVTVDSFPGYVYIGTVTRIADEAEFTPRNAQTIQNRKNTVYAVKMTIPNLNMDLKPGMPADVTLPVK
;
A
#
# COMPACT_ATOMS: atom_id res chain seq x y z
N MET A 1 -8.17 -57.90 13.37
CA MET A 1 -7.40 -57.05 12.44
C MET A 1 -6.82 -55.89 13.24
N PRO A 2 -5.51 -55.64 13.19
CA PRO A 2 -4.81 -55.04 14.32
C PRO A 2 -4.80 -53.49 14.29
N ASN A 3 -5.15 -52.89 15.43
CA ASN A 3 -5.44 -51.46 15.65
C ASN A 3 -4.24 -50.49 15.58
N HIS A 4 -3.04 -50.94 15.20
CA HIS A 4 -1.83 -50.10 15.19
C HIS A 4 -1.78 -49.12 14.00
N ILE A 5 -2.44 -49.44 12.87
CA ILE A 5 -2.44 -48.59 11.67
C ILE A 5 -3.12 -47.23 11.93
N ARG A 6 -4.15 -47.18 12.79
CA ARG A 6 -4.88 -45.95 13.12
C ARG A 6 -4.06 -44.92 13.91
N LYS A 7 -3.01 -45.33 14.63
CA LYS A 7 -2.13 -44.43 15.40
C LYS A 7 -0.93 -43.91 14.60
N ILE A 8 -0.56 -44.57 13.49
CA ILE A 8 0.59 -44.20 12.64
C ILE A 8 0.23 -43.08 11.66
N ILE A 9 -1.01 -43.09 11.14
CA ILE A 9 -1.52 -42.07 10.21
C ILE A 9 -1.36 -40.63 10.74
N PRO A 10 -1.80 -40.28 11.97
CA PRO A 10 -1.66 -38.90 12.46
C PRO A 10 -0.20 -38.48 12.67
N VAL A 11 0.67 -39.39 13.08
CA VAL A 11 2.11 -39.11 13.25
C VAL A 11 2.76 -38.82 11.90
N PHE A 12 2.42 -39.59 10.87
CA PHE A 12 2.94 -39.38 9.53
C PHE A 12 2.46 -38.05 8.91
N VAL A 13 1.19 -37.67 9.14
CA VAL A 13 0.66 -36.37 8.71
C VAL A 13 1.39 -35.21 9.39
N ILE A 14 1.67 -35.31 10.69
CA ILE A 14 2.43 -34.29 11.42
C ILE A 14 3.87 -34.19 10.89
N ILE A 15 4.55 -35.32 10.67
CA ILE A 15 5.91 -35.32 10.12
C ILE A 15 5.91 -34.71 8.71
N LEU A 16 4.94 -35.06 7.86
CA LEU A 16 4.84 -34.53 6.51
C LEU A 16 4.55 -33.03 6.51
N ALA A 17 3.73 -32.54 7.44
CA ALA A 17 3.49 -31.11 7.63
C ALA A 17 4.75 -30.37 8.12
N VAL A 18 5.52 -30.94 9.05
CA VAL A 18 6.78 -30.36 9.54
C VAL A 18 7.84 -30.35 8.44
N VAL A 19 7.95 -31.42 7.65
CA VAL A 19 8.88 -31.50 6.51
C VAL A 19 8.47 -30.52 5.41
N ALA A 20 7.18 -30.44 5.07
CA ALA A 20 6.68 -29.45 4.11
C ALA A 20 6.93 -28.01 4.60
N TYR A 21 6.72 -27.75 5.89
CA TYR A 21 7.02 -26.45 6.49
C TYR A 21 8.51 -26.12 6.47
N GLY A 22 9.37 -27.11 6.79
CA GLY A 22 10.83 -26.96 6.71
C GLY A 22 11.32 -26.71 5.29
N LEU A 23 10.79 -27.45 4.31
CA LEU A 23 11.08 -27.24 2.89
C LEU A 23 10.58 -25.88 2.41
N TYR A 24 9.40 -25.44 2.82
CA TYR A 24 8.86 -24.11 2.52
C TYR A 24 9.78 -23.00 3.04
N TYR A 25 10.24 -23.10 4.29
CA TYR A 25 11.16 -22.13 4.89
C TYR A 25 12.54 -22.12 4.22
N LEU A 26 13.05 -23.30 3.86
CA LEU A 26 14.32 -23.43 3.14
C LEU A 26 14.23 -22.85 1.72
N PHE A 27 13.10 -23.10 1.05
CA PHE A 27 12.85 -22.58 -0.29
C PHE A 27 12.80 -21.05 -0.28
N GLN A 28 12.09 -20.44 0.67
CA GLN A 28 12.05 -18.98 0.80
C GLN A 28 13.44 -18.39 1.07
N THR A 29 14.23 -18.98 1.97
CA THR A 29 15.55 -18.42 2.33
C THR A 29 16.60 -18.58 1.24
N VAL A 30 16.56 -19.62 0.42
CA VAL A 30 17.55 -19.81 -0.66
C VAL A 30 17.17 -19.04 -1.93
N VAL A 31 15.89 -18.99 -2.28
CA VAL A 31 15.43 -18.37 -3.53
C VAL A 31 15.42 -16.84 -3.45
N TYR A 32 15.08 -16.25 -2.30
CA TYR A 32 15.00 -14.79 -2.20
C TYR A 32 16.33 -14.13 -1.81
N LYS A 33 17.24 -14.80 -1.10
CA LYS A 33 18.48 -14.15 -0.60
C LYS A 33 19.45 -13.70 -1.71
N ASN A 34 19.30 -14.21 -2.93
CA ASN A 34 20.08 -13.83 -4.11
C ASN A 34 19.22 -13.15 -5.21
N GLY A 35 17.98 -12.79 -4.87
CA GLY A 35 17.02 -12.17 -5.78
C GLY A 35 17.46 -10.80 -6.28
N THR A 36 16.91 -10.37 -7.42
CA THR A 36 17.07 -8.97 -7.85
C THR A 36 16.13 -8.10 -7.04
N ILE A 37 16.61 -6.95 -6.56
CA ILE A 37 15.77 -5.99 -5.84
C ILE A 37 15.12 -5.06 -6.86
N ALA A 38 13.81 -4.89 -6.74
CA ALA A 38 13.08 -3.83 -7.44
C ALA A 38 12.56 -2.84 -6.40
N SER A 39 12.84 -1.56 -6.63
CA SER A 39 12.42 -0.48 -5.74
C SER A 39 11.17 0.21 -6.26
N GLY A 40 10.39 0.74 -5.35
CA GLY A 40 9.17 1.47 -5.67
C GLY A 40 8.68 2.32 -4.51
N SER A 41 7.43 2.77 -4.62
CA SER A 41 6.80 3.62 -3.61
C SER A 41 5.51 2.99 -3.10
N ILE A 42 5.28 3.17 -1.81
CA ILE A 42 4.03 2.83 -1.15
C ILE A 42 2.99 3.92 -1.43
N GLU A 43 1.80 3.49 -1.84
CA GLU A 43 0.60 4.30 -2.09
C GLU A 43 -0.50 3.83 -1.13
N ALA A 44 -1.35 4.74 -0.65
CA ALA A 44 -2.60 4.36 0.02
C ALA A 44 -3.82 4.89 -0.74
N ASN A 45 -4.99 4.40 -0.35
CA ASN A 45 -6.25 4.92 -0.86
C ASN A 45 -6.59 6.22 -0.13
N GLU A 46 -6.26 7.35 -0.74
CA GLU A 46 -6.46 8.69 -0.19
C GLU A 46 -7.72 9.35 -0.78
N VAL A 47 -8.47 10.05 0.06
CA VAL A 47 -9.60 10.86 -0.34
C VAL A 47 -9.38 12.30 0.09
N HIS A 48 -9.35 13.18 -0.90
CA HIS A 48 -9.17 14.61 -0.72
C HIS A 48 -10.54 15.24 -0.50
N LEU A 49 -10.75 15.81 0.68
CA LEU A 49 -11.99 16.46 1.06
C LEU A 49 -11.82 17.96 0.88
N GLY A 50 -12.58 18.51 -0.06
CA GLY A 50 -12.59 19.94 -0.34
C GLY A 50 -13.96 20.56 -0.12
N VAL A 51 -14.01 21.89 -0.21
CA VAL A 51 -15.25 22.65 -0.02
C VAL A 51 -15.99 22.82 -1.34
N VAL A 52 -17.29 22.55 -1.33
CA VAL A 52 -18.14 22.72 -2.52
C VAL A 52 -18.36 24.21 -2.82
N THR A 53 -18.56 25.03 -1.80
CA THR A 53 -18.75 26.48 -1.91
C THR A 53 -17.73 27.19 -1.03
N GLY A 54 -16.97 28.13 -1.60
CA GLY A 54 -15.99 28.90 -0.82
C GLY A 54 -16.60 29.55 0.42
N GLY A 55 -15.82 29.68 1.48
CA GLY A 55 -16.30 30.10 2.79
C GLY A 55 -15.20 30.24 3.83
N ILE A 56 -15.58 30.31 5.09
CA ILE A 56 -14.66 30.35 6.23
C ILE A 56 -14.77 29.02 6.97
N VAL A 57 -13.65 28.39 7.28
CA VAL A 57 -13.62 27.21 8.14
C VAL A 57 -14.05 27.64 9.54
N ASP A 58 -15.24 27.24 9.98
CA ASP A 58 -15.77 27.60 11.31
C ASP A 58 -15.11 26.77 12.39
N ARG A 59 -15.07 25.45 12.17
CA ARG A 59 -14.52 24.48 13.12
C ARG A 59 -13.84 23.35 12.39
N MET A 60 -12.70 22.96 12.92
CA MET A 60 -12.05 21.68 12.63
C MET A 60 -12.24 20.78 13.85
N LEU A 61 -12.83 19.61 13.65
CA LEU A 61 -13.19 18.67 14.72
C LEU A 61 -12.22 17.50 14.82
N VAL A 62 -11.23 17.44 13.95
CA VAL A 62 -10.23 16.37 13.89
C VAL A 62 -8.83 16.93 13.72
N ASP A 63 -7.85 16.17 14.19
CA ASP A 63 -6.44 16.49 14.03
C ASP A 63 -5.75 15.49 13.09
N GLU A 64 -4.58 15.87 12.56
CA GLU A 64 -3.73 14.95 11.79
C GLU A 64 -3.31 13.76 12.65
N GLY A 65 -3.35 12.57 12.07
CA GLY A 65 -3.12 11.31 12.76
C GLY A 65 -4.34 10.74 13.50
N GLU A 66 -5.47 11.45 13.53
CA GLU A 66 -6.68 10.94 14.16
C GLU A 66 -7.40 9.91 13.28
N THR A 67 -7.90 8.84 13.91
CA THR A 67 -8.72 7.84 13.22
C THR A 67 -10.16 8.33 13.11
N VAL A 68 -10.72 8.24 11.90
CA VAL A 68 -12.07 8.69 11.57
C VAL A 68 -12.90 7.57 10.99
N LYS A 69 -14.21 7.62 11.22
CA LYS A 69 -15.17 6.68 10.64
C LYS A 69 -15.89 7.30 9.45
N LYS A 70 -16.39 6.46 8.55
CA LYS A 70 -17.30 6.87 7.49
C LYS A 70 -18.49 7.65 8.09
N ASP A 71 -18.85 8.73 7.42
CA ASP A 71 -19.88 9.72 7.76
C ASP A 71 -19.62 10.54 9.05
N GLN A 72 -18.46 10.37 9.71
CA GLN A 72 -18.05 11.20 10.84
C GLN A 72 -17.87 12.65 10.38
N LEU A 73 -18.39 13.60 11.17
CA LEU A 73 -18.22 15.03 10.94
C LEU A 73 -16.76 15.43 11.25
N LEU A 74 -16.08 16.03 10.28
CA LEU A 74 -14.67 16.40 10.38
C LEU A 74 -14.48 17.91 10.47
N ALA A 75 -15.25 18.68 9.69
CA ALA A 75 -15.16 20.13 9.67
C ALA A 75 -16.51 20.77 9.36
N VAL A 76 -16.67 22.02 9.79
CA VAL A 76 -17.84 22.86 9.49
C VAL A 76 -17.35 24.11 8.79
N VAL A 77 -17.94 24.42 7.64
CA VAL A 77 -17.64 25.63 6.86
C VAL A 77 -18.86 26.54 6.85
N ARG A 78 -18.67 27.84 7.03
CA ARG A 78 -19.69 28.88 6.88
C ARG A 78 -19.53 29.62 5.56
N ASP A 79 -20.62 29.91 4.89
CA ASP A 79 -20.60 30.72 3.66
C ASP A 79 -20.50 32.21 3.99
N GLY A 80 -20.22 33.02 2.96
CA GLY A 80 -20.22 34.47 3.06
C GLY A 80 -21.59 35.09 3.38
N ALA A 81 -22.68 34.32 3.33
CA ALA A 81 -24.04 34.75 3.67
C ALA A 81 -24.43 34.45 5.13
N GLY A 82 -23.53 33.86 5.92
CA GLY A 82 -23.77 33.52 7.32
C GLY A 82 -24.56 32.21 7.52
N SER A 83 -24.82 31.46 6.46
CA SER A 83 -25.39 30.11 6.53
C SER A 83 -24.26 29.06 6.53
N SER A 84 -24.51 27.87 7.08
CA SER A 84 -23.52 26.79 7.06
C SER A 84 -23.34 26.28 5.61
N SER A 85 -22.19 26.57 4.96
CA SER A 85 -21.84 26.10 3.60
C SER A 85 -21.89 24.58 3.45
N GLY A 86 -21.67 23.85 4.55
CA GLY A 86 -21.72 22.41 4.53
C GLY A 86 -20.89 21.78 5.63
N ASN A 87 -21.41 20.66 6.12
CA ASN A 87 -20.72 19.76 7.03
C ASN A 87 -19.82 18.84 6.21
N ILE A 88 -18.51 18.91 6.43
CA ILE A 88 -17.55 18.01 5.78
C ILE A 88 -17.50 16.72 6.58
N ARG A 89 -17.83 15.62 5.92
CA ARG A 89 -17.87 14.28 6.53
C ARG A 89 -16.87 13.36 5.84
N SER A 90 -16.32 12.41 6.59
CA SER A 90 -15.44 11.40 6.01
C SER A 90 -16.24 10.44 5.11
N PRO A 91 -15.81 10.18 3.86
CA PRO A 91 -16.46 9.19 3.00
C PRO A 91 -16.00 7.76 3.29
N ILE A 92 -14.90 7.60 4.04
CA ILE A 92 -14.26 6.32 4.35
C ILE A 92 -13.94 6.21 5.84
N ASN A 93 -13.70 4.98 6.31
CA ASN A 93 -12.96 4.78 7.56
C ASN A 93 -11.47 4.95 7.25
N GLY A 94 -10.72 5.61 8.11
CA GLY A 94 -9.31 5.86 7.85
C GLY A 94 -8.66 6.74 8.90
N ILE A 95 -7.53 7.32 8.53
CA ILE A 95 -6.78 8.28 9.34
C ILE A 95 -6.70 9.61 8.61
N VAL A 96 -6.74 10.72 9.36
CA VAL A 96 -6.49 12.05 8.79
C VAL A 96 -5.00 12.16 8.51
N LEU A 97 -4.61 12.21 7.23
CA LEU A 97 -3.22 12.37 6.84
C LEU A 97 -2.75 13.82 6.90
N MET A 98 -3.62 14.74 6.49
CA MET A 98 -3.28 16.14 6.34
C MET A 98 -4.49 17.04 6.62
N ARG A 99 -4.23 18.17 7.26
CA ARG A 99 -5.09 19.34 7.34
C ARG A 99 -4.49 20.44 6.48
N ALA A 100 -5.21 20.82 5.44
CA ALA A 100 -4.79 21.86 4.52
C ALA A 100 -5.35 23.25 4.88
N ALA A 101 -6.21 23.35 5.90
CA ALA A 101 -6.75 24.62 6.37
C ALA A 101 -7.01 24.61 7.88
N ASP A 102 -6.93 25.79 8.49
CA ASP A 102 -7.19 26.01 9.92
C ASP A 102 -8.53 26.72 10.18
N PRO A 103 -9.11 26.56 11.39
CA PRO A 103 -10.27 27.35 11.80
C PRO A 103 -10.02 28.86 11.67
N GLY A 104 -10.94 29.55 11.01
CA GLY A 104 -10.84 30.98 10.69
C GLY A 104 -10.25 31.28 9.31
N GLU A 105 -9.69 30.29 8.63
CA GLU A 105 -9.14 30.46 7.29
C GLU A 105 -10.23 30.54 6.22
N ILE A 106 -9.96 31.34 5.18
CA ILE A 106 -10.82 31.47 4.01
C ILE A 106 -10.43 30.39 3.00
N THR A 107 -11.41 29.60 2.58
CA THR A 107 -11.25 28.54 1.60
C THR A 107 -12.09 28.82 0.35
N THR A 108 -11.57 28.44 -0.81
CA THR A 108 -12.27 28.60 -2.10
C THR A 108 -13.00 27.32 -2.48
N ALA A 109 -13.96 27.43 -3.41
CA ALA A 109 -14.61 26.24 -3.96
C ALA A 109 -13.57 25.32 -4.63
N GLY A 110 -13.60 24.04 -4.29
CA GLY A 110 -12.61 23.05 -4.71
C GLY A 110 -11.30 23.06 -3.91
N GLY A 111 -11.13 23.99 -2.96
CA GLY A 111 -9.97 24.01 -2.07
C GLY A 111 -9.94 22.77 -1.16
N ALA A 112 -8.79 22.11 -1.06
CA ALA A 112 -8.60 20.98 -0.15
C ALA A 112 -8.62 21.46 1.31
N LEU A 113 -9.37 20.77 2.17
CA LEU A 113 -9.38 21.00 3.62
C LEU A 113 -8.67 19.90 4.37
N LEU A 114 -8.94 18.66 3.99
CA LEU A 114 -8.51 17.46 4.71
C LEU A 114 -8.16 16.37 3.70
N VAL A 115 -7.18 15.55 4.04
CA VAL A 115 -6.92 14.28 3.33
C VAL A 115 -7.13 13.15 4.33
N VAL A 116 -7.99 12.20 3.98
CA VAL A 116 -8.25 11.00 4.78
C VAL A 116 -7.80 9.79 3.97
N ALA A 117 -7.10 8.85 4.59
CA ALA A 117 -6.65 7.64 3.92
C ALA A 117 -6.99 6.37 4.68
N ASP A 118 -7.31 5.32 3.94
CA ASP A 118 -7.35 3.97 4.48
C ASP A 118 -5.93 3.38 4.45
N LEU A 119 -5.31 3.27 5.62
CA LEU A 119 -3.96 2.71 5.79
C LEU A 119 -3.98 1.23 6.18
N SER A 120 -5.13 0.58 6.30
CA SER A 120 -5.21 -0.84 6.71
C SER A 120 -4.55 -1.78 5.70
N THR A 121 -4.60 -1.40 4.42
CA THR A 121 -3.90 -2.04 3.32
C THR A 121 -3.25 -0.98 2.45
N VAL A 122 -1.97 -1.16 2.13
CA VAL A 122 -1.23 -0.24 1.26
C VAL A 122 -0.87 -0.95 -0.04
N THR A 123 -0.63 -0.17 -1.09
CA THR A 123 -0.23 -0.67 -2.40
C THR A 123 1.22 -0.28 -2.66
N LEU A 124 2.10 -1.25 -2.88
CA LEU A 124 3.43 -0.99 -3.41
C LEU A 124 3.39 -1.07 -4.93
N THR A 125 3.82 -0.01 -5.60
CA THR A 125 4.08 -0.01 -7.05
C THR A 125 5.59 -0.09 -7.27
N VAL A 126 6.07 -1.17 -7.89
CA VAL A 126 7.47 -1.33 -8.31
C VAL A 126 7.58 -1.42 -9.82
N TYR A 127 8.74 -1.05 -10.35
CA TYR A 127 9.03 -1.11 -11.79
C TYR A 127 10.01 -2.24 -12.08
N VAL A 128 9.55 -3.30 -12.72
CA VAL A 128 10.34 -4.51 -12.98
C VAL A 128 10.78 -4.56 -14.43
N PRO A 129 12.07 -4.77 -14.74
CA PRO A 129 12.54 -4.92 -16.11
C PRO A 129 11.85 -6.07 -16.87
N GLU A 130 11.65 -5.89 -18.18
CA GLU A 130 11.05 -6.91 -19.06
C GLU A 130 11.72 -8.30 -18.97
N ALA A 131 13.04 -8.34 -18.75
CA ALA A 131 13.76 -9.61 -18.63
C ALA A 131 13.42 -10.41 -17.36
N GLN A 132 12.79 -9.77 -16.36
CA GLN A 132 12.58 -10.34 -15.02
C GLN A 132 11.09 -10.51 -14.66
N TYR A 133 10.17 -9.72 -15.23
CA TYR A 133 8.74 -9.83 -14.88
C TYR A 133 8.14 -11.21 -15.18
N GLY A 134 8.68 -11.97 -16.13
CA GLY A 134 8.20 -13.32 -16.47
C GLY A 134 8.31 -14.35 -15.34
N GLN A 135 8.98 -14.01 -14.24
CA GLN A 135 9.06 -14.84 -13.03
C GLN A 135 8.02 -14.43 -11.98
N ILE A 136 7.29 -13.34 -12.24
CA ILE A 136 6.26 -12.79 -11.37
C ILE A 136 4.89 -13.16 -11.91
N TYR A 137 4.00 -13.66 -11.05
CA TYR A 137 2.63 -14.00 -11.42
C TYR A 137 1.61 -13.36 -10.48
N LEU A 138 0.39 -13.18 -10.97
CA LEU A 138 -0.72 -12.66 -10.17
C LEU A 138 -1.00 -13.58 -8.97
N GLY A 139 -1.21 -12.99 -7.81
CA GLY A 139 -1.40 -13.69 -6.54
C GLY A 139 -0.11 -14.20 -5.89
N GLN A 140 1.06 -13.93 -6.47
CA GLN A 140 2.33 -14.32 -5.86
C GLN A 140 2.64 -13.44 -4.64
N ASP A 141 3.08 -14.09 -3.56
CA ASP A 141 3.61 -13.41 -2.39
C ASP A 141 5.11 -13.17 -2.54
N LEU A 142 5.54 -11.91 -2.43
CA LEU A 142 6.94 -11.51 -2.43
C LEU A 142 7.30 -10.75 -1.15
N PRO A 143 8.52 -10.95 -0.63
CA PRO A 143 9.00 -10.22 0.53
C PRO A 143 9.30 -8.76 0.17
N VAL A 144 8.78 -7.85 0.98
CA VAL A 144 8.93 -6.40 0.87
C VAL A 144 9.65 -5.88 2.11
N THR A 145 10.64 -5.01 1.91
CA THR A 145 11.39 -4.33 2.96
C THR A 145 11.31 -2.83 2.77
N VAL A 146 11.43 -2.10 3.87
CA VAL A 146 11.44 -0.65 3.89
C VAL A 146 12.58 -0.16 4.77
N ASP A 147 13.27 0.88 4.33
CA ASP A 147 14.43 1.42 5.04
C ASP A 147 14.08 1.97 6.43
N SER A 148 12.85 2.46 6.59
CA SER A 148 12.37 3.00 7.87
C SER A 148 12.18 1.95 8.95
N PHE A 149 12.06 0.67 8.58
CA PHE A 149 11.89 -0.45 9.53
C PHE A 149 12.88 -1.59 9.22
N PRO A 150 14.19 -1.39 9.48
CA PRO A 150 15.18 -2.41 9.20
C PRO A 150 14.90 -3.72 9.95
N GLY A 151 15.01 -4.84 9.24
CA GLY A 151 14.79 -6.18 9.80
C GLY A 151 13.33 -6.64 9.81
N TYR A 152 12.37 -5.77 9.47
CA TYR A 152 10.99 -6.18 9.25
C TYR A 152 10.77 -6.53 7.78
N VAL A 153 10.18 -7.70 7.54
CA VAL A 153 9.78 -8.16 6.22
C VAL A 153 8.26 -8.18 6.16
N TYR A 154 7.71 -7.38 5.25
CA TYR A 154 6.31 -7.38 4.90
C TYR A 154 6.07 -8.37 3.76
N ILE A 155 4.89 -8.97 3.70
CA ILE A 155 4.50 -9.82 2.58
C ILE A 155 3.55 -9.02 1.69
N GLY A 156 4.00 -8.74 0.47
CA GLY A 156 3.15 -8.14 -0.56
C GLY A 156 2.63 -9.22 -1.50
N THR A 157 1.33 -9.19 -1.79
CA THR A 157 0.72 -10.07 -2.78
C THR A 157 0.56 -9.31 -4.10
N VAL A 158 1.07 -9.86 -5.20
CA VAL A 158 0.96 -9.26 -6.54
C VAL A 158 -0.49 -9.23 -6.98
N THR A 159 -1.06 -8.03 -7.13
CA THR A 159 -2.47 -7.84 -7.51
C THR A 159 -2.63 -7.34 -8.94
N ARG A 160 -1.60 -6.71 -9.51
CA ARG A 160 -1.61 -6.26 -10.91
C ARG A 160 -0.21 -6.29 -11.50
N ILE A 161 -0.14 -6.71 -12.75
CA ILE A 161 1.02 -6.53 -13.63
C ILE A 161 0.51 -5.68 -14.79
N ALA A 162 1.20 -4.60 -15.13
CA ALA A 162 0.80 -3.75 -16.24
C ALA A 162 0.78 -4.52 -17.56
N ASP A 163 -0.25 -4.32 -18.38
CA ASP A 163 -0.36 -4.94 -19.71
C ASP A 163 0.54 -4.26 -20.73
N GLU A 164 0.86 -2.99 -20.48
CA GLU A 164 1.71 -2.16 -21.32
C GLU A 164 3.02 -1.84 -20.61
N ALA A 165 4.08 -1.88 -21.41
CA ALA A 165 5.40 -1.38 -21.08
C ALA A 165 5.35 0.12 -20.71
N GLU A 166 5.76 0.47 -19.50
CA GLU A 166 5.97 1.87 -19.12
C GLU A 166 7.45 2.25 -19.32
N PHE A 167 7.70 3.45 -19.82
CA PHE A 167 9.04 4.02 -19.78
C PHE A 167 9.29 4.51 -18.35
N THR A 168 10.43 4.12 -17.76
CA THR A 168 10.86 4.56 -16.43
C THR A 168 10.65 6.06 -16.23
N PRO A 169 10.06 6.52 -15.12
CA PRO A 169 9.94 7.94 -14.85
C PRO A 169 11.35 8.52 -14.63
N ARG A 170 11.74 9.44 -15.53
CA ARG A 170 12.95 10.30 -15.60
C ARG A 170 14.11 9.82 -16.48
N ASN A 171 14.34 10.62 -17.53
CA ASN A 171 15.56 10.80 -18.32
C ASN A 171 16.04 9.65 -19.22
N ALA A 172 15.37 9.43 -20.36
CA ALA A 172 15.96 8.71 -21.48
C ALA A 172 16.08 9.61 -22.72
N GLN A 173 17.05 10.54 -22.71
CA GLN A 173 17.53 11.20 -23.93
C GLN A 173 18.65 10.34 -24.55
N THR A 174 18.29 9.42 -25.45
CA THR A 174 19.06 8.96 -26.65
C THR A 174 18.54 7.60 -27.14
N ILE A 175 18.65 7.36 -28.45
CA ILE A 175 18.07 6.22 -29.18
C ILE A 175 18.60 4.84 -28.72
N GLN A 176 19.69 4.79 -27.96
CA GLN A 176 20.27 3.57 -27.38
C GLN A 176 19.47 3.04 -26.16
N ASN A 177 18.61 3.85 -25.53
CA ASN A 177 17.93 3.54 -24.26
C ASN A 177 16.61 2.76 -24.38
N ARG A 178 16.27 2.22 -25.56
CA ARG A 178 15.07 1.37 -25.72
C ARG A 178 15.18 0.00 -25.02
N LYS A 179 16.29 -0.31 -24.34
CA LYS A 179 16.47 -1.53 -23.52
C LYS A 179 15.91 -1.42 -22.08
N ASN A 180 15.32 -0.27 -21.70
CA ASN A 180 14.83 -0.02 -20.35
C ASN A 180 13.30 -0.02 -20.27
N THR A 181 12.66 -0.98 -20.93
CA THR A 181 11.23 -1.22 -20.73
C THR A 181 11.02 -1.85 -19.35
N VAL A 182 10.18 -1.20 -18.54
CA VAL A 182 9.75 -1.72 -17.24
C VAL A 182 8.26 -1.97 -17.26
N TYR A 183 7.83 -2.94 -16.48
CA TYR A 183 6.42 -3.20 -16.22
C TYR A 183 6.12 -2.82 -14.78
N ALA A 184 5.09 -2.01 -14.59
CA ALA A 184 4.61 -1.68 -13.26
C ALA A 184 3.95 -2.93 -12.65
N VAL A 185 4.46 -3.36 -11.51
CA VAL A 185 3.89 -4.44 -10.71
C VAL A 185 3.33 -3.81 -9.44
N LYS A 186 2.01 -3.95 -9.24
CA LYS A 186 1.35 -3.51 -8.02
C LYS A 186 1.14 -4.68 -7.08
N MET A 187 1.44 -4.43 -5.83
CA MET A 187 1.36 -5.39 -4.75
C MET A 187 0.55 -4.82 -3.60
N THR A 188 -0.37 -5.60 -3.06
CA THR A 188 -1.10 -5.21 -1.85
C THR A 188 -0.41 -5.76 -0.63
N ILE A 189 -0.16 -4.91 0.36
CA ILE A 189 0.52 -5.25 1.61
C ILE A 189 -0.44 -4.96 2.77
N PRO A 190 -0.82 -5.97 3.57
CA PRO A 190 -1.53 -5.76 4.82
C PRO A 190 -0.67 -4.94 5.79
N ASN A 191 -1.18 -3.81 6.26
CA ASN A 191 -0.44 -2.88 7.12
C ASN A 191 -0.97 -2.94 8.55
N LEU A 192 -0.85 -4.12 9.18
CA LEU A 192 -1.48 -4.43 10.46
C LEU A 192 -1.04 -3.51 11.61
N ASN A 193 0.20 -3.03 11.57
CA ASN A 193 0.75 -2.13 12.57
C ASN A 193 0.52 -0.64 12.24
N MET A 194 -0.04 -0.31 11.08
CA MET A 194 -0.17 1.06 10.55
C MET A 194 1.18 1.80 10.40
N ASP A 195 2.27 1.05 10.29
CA ASP A 195 3.64 1.57 10.19
C ASP A 195 3.98 2.06 8.78
N LEU A 196 3.42 1.41 7.75
CA LEU A 196 3.63 1.79 6.36
C LEU A 196 2.79 3.01 6.00
N LYS A 197 3.45 4.06 5.49
CA LYS A 197 2.82 5.32 5.08
C LYS A 197 2.98 5.56 3.58
N PRO A 198 2.03 6.31 2.97
CA PRO A 198 2.18 6.76 1.59
C PRO A 198 3.49 7.52 1.37
N GLY A 199 4.09 7.34 0.20
CA GLY A 199 5.35 7.95 -0.18
C GLY A 199 6.60 7.27 0.38
N MET A 200 6.47 6.28 1.27
CA MET A 200 7.62 5.50 1.74
C MET A 200 8.25 4.72 0.57
N PRO A 201 9.58 4.81 0.38
CA PRO A 201 10.27 3.92 -0.53
C PRO A 201 10.27 2.50 0.04
N ALA A 202 10.05 1.53 -0.82
CA ALA A 202 10.08 0.11 -0.46
C ALA A 202 10.74 -0.71 -1.55
N ASP A 203 11.39 -1.78 -1.11
CA ASP A 203 12.10 -2.72 -1.94
C ASP A 203 11.41 -4.06 -1.91
N VAL A 204 11.18 -4.67 -3.08
CA VAL A 204 10.74 -6.05 -3.19
C VAL A 204 11.88 -6.91 -3.69
N THR A 205 12.05 -8.08 -3.08
CA THR A 205 13.02 -9.06 -3.56
C THR A 205 12.35 -10.01 -4.55
N LEU A 206 12.78 -9.94 -5.81
CA LEU A 206 12.28 -10.79 -6.88
C LEU A 206 12.92 -12.19 -6.81
N PRO A 207 12.20 -13.25 -7.22
CA PRO A 207 12.79 -14.58 -7.30
C PRO A 207 13.98 -14.62 -8.28
N VAL A 208 14.88 -15.59 -8.06
CA VAL A 208 16.01 -15.87 -8.95
C VAL A 208 15.57 -16.82 -10.07
N LYS A 209 16.12 -16.63 -11.27
CA LYS A 209 15.91 -17.48 -12.44
C LYS A 209 16.56 -18.85 -12.31
#